data_AF-A0A2R6NDX7-F1
#
_entry.id   AF-A0A2R6NDX7-F1
#
_cell.length_a   1.000
_cell.length_b   1.000
_cell.length_c   1.000
_cell.angle_alpha   90.00
_cell.angle_beta   90.00
_cell.angle_gamma   90.00
#
_symmetry.space_group_name_H-M   'P 1'
#
loop_
_entity.id
_entity.type
_entity.pdbx_description
1 polymer ?
#
loop_
_entity_poly.entity_id
_entity_poly.type
_entity_poly.pdbx_seq_one_letter_code
_entity_poly.pdbx_strand_id
1 'polypeptide(L)' 'MFGTFTLLTALAIFGVAQAAPAQVNSGDATFYAPGLGACGQTNSASDAIVAVSQSFFEGFP' A
#
# COMPACT_ATOMS: atom_id res chain seq x y z
N MET A 1 20.53 -31.99 -21.59
CA MET A 1 19.82 -31.94 -20.29
C MET A 1 20.50 -31.02 -19.26
N PHE A 2 21.38 -30.09 -19.65
CA PHE A 2 21.98 -29.10 -18.72
C PHE A 2 21.48 -27.65 -18.95
N GLY A 3 20.88 -27.35 -20.12
CA GLY A 3 20.47 -25.98 -20.48
C GLY A 3 19.09 -25.55 -19.97
N THR A 4 18.17 -26.48 -19.71
CA THR A 4 16.83 -26.16 -19.18
C THR A 4 16.89 -25.69 -17.73
N PHE A 5 17.84 -26.23 -16.95
CA PHE A 5 17.99 -25.93 -15.53
C PHE A 5 18.49 -24.48 -15.29
N THR A 6 19.33 -23.96 -16.18
CA THR A 6 19.82 -22.57 -16.14
C THR A 6 18.76 -21.54 -16.53
N LEU A 7 17.78 -21.94 -17.36
CA LEU A 7 16.67 -21.07 -17.77
C LEU A 7 15.64 -20.91 -16.62
N LEU A 8 15.42 -21.96 -15.84
CA LEU A 8 14.52 -21.96 -14.69
C LEU A 8 15.03 -21.08 -13.54
N THR A 9 16.35 -21.03 -13.29
CA THR A 9 16.92 -20.16 -12.25
C THR A 9 16.94 -18.69 -12.65
N ALA A 10 17.01 -18.38 -13.96
CA ALA A 10 16.98 -17.00 -14.46
C ALA A 10 15.63 -16.30 -14.22
N LEU A 11 14.51 -17.03 -14.15
CA LEU A 11 13.18 -16.46 -13.86
C LEU A 11 12.95 -16.17 -12.37
N ALA A 12 13.67 -16.85 -11.48
CA ALA A 12 13.51 -16.70 -10.04
C ALA A 12 14.09 -15.39 -9.48
N ILE A 13 14.96 -14.70 -10.23
CA ILE A 13 15.61 -13.44 -9.81
C ILE A 13 14.84 -12.18 -10.23
N PHE A 14 13.84 -12.28 -11.11
CA PHE A 14 13.03 -11.12 -11.54
C PHE A 14 11.89 -10.76 -10.57
N GLY A 15 11.69 -11.54 -9.50
CA GLY A 15 10.61 -11.34 -8.53
C GLY A 15 10.96 -10.44 -7.34
N VAL A 16 11.98 -9.58 -7.43
CA VAL A 16 12.27 -8.64 -6.34
C VAL A 16 11.09 -7.69 -6.18
N ALA A 17 10.46 -7.72 -5.00
CA ALA A 17 9.33 -6.88 -4.66
C ALA A 17 9.73 -5.40 -4.87
N GLN A 18 9.18 -4.81 -5.93
CA GLN A 18 9.30 -3.37 -6.16
C GLN A 18 8.51 -2.70 -5.04
N ALA A 19 9.21 -2.17 -4.03
CA ALA A 19 8.58 -1.32 -3.03
C ALA A 19 7.86 -0.20 -3.78
N ALA A 20 6.56 -0.02 -3.52
CA ALA A 20 5.79 1.05 -4.15
C ALA A 20 6.54 2.38 -3.91
N PRO A 21 6.69 3.23 -4.94
CA PRO A 21 7.39 4.50 -4.76
C PRO A 21 6.67 5.31 -3.69
N ALA A 22 7.40 5.72 -2.65
CA ALA A 22 6.86 6.61 -1.63
C ALA A 22 6.59 7.97 -2.28
N GLN A 23 5.32 8.29 -2.52
CA GLN A 23 4.91 9.55 -3.12
C GLN A 23 4.64 10.58 -2.01
N VAL A 24 5.35 11.72 -2.05
CA VAL A 24 5.06 12.84 -1.17
C VAL A 24 3.83 13.58 -1.71
N ASN A 25 2.85 13.82 -0.84
CA ASN A 25 1.63 14.55 -1.13
C ASN A 25 1.54 15.78 -0.23
N SER A 26 1.03 16.89 -0.75
CA SER A 26 0.72 18.09 0.02
C SER A 26 -0.76 18.43 -0.15
N GLY A 27 -1.39 18.88 0.93
CA GLY A 27 -2.80 19.27 0.94
C GLY A 27 -3.23 19.71 2.33
N ASP A 28 -4.53 19.90 2.49
CA ASP A 28 -5.15 20.30 3.76
C ASP A 28 -5.57 19.07 4.58
N ALA A 29 -5.47 19.18 5.91
CA ALA A 29 -5.89 18.14 6.85
C ALA A 29 -6.78 18.73 7.95
N THR A 30 -7.73 17.92 8.43
CA THR A 30 -8.63 18.27 9.53
C THR A 30 -8.72 17.12 10.53
N PHE A 31 -9.23 17.41 11.74
CA PHE A 31 -9.40 16.42 12.80
C PHE A 31 -10.85 15.96 12.89
N TYR A 32 -11.06 14.69 13.26
CA TYR A 32 -12.38 14.09 13.47
C TYR A 32 -12.32 13.06 14.61
N ALA A 33 -13.48 12.72 15.17
CA ALA A 33 -13.59 11.63 16.15
C ALA A 33 -13.69 10.28 15.42
N PRO A 34 -12.77 9.33 15.66
CA PRO A 34 -12.74 8.06 14.93
C PRO A 34 -13.86 7.09 15.32
N GLY A 35 -14.06 6.10 14.45
CA GLY A 35 -15.11 5.06 14.56
C GLY A 35 -14.88 3.96 13.53
N LEU A 36 -15.94 3.46 12.90
CA LEU A 36 -15.84 2.49 11.80
C LEU A 36 -15.38 3.18 10.50
N GLY A 37 -14.23 2.76 9.98
CA GLY A 37 -13.67 3.26 8.72
C GLY A 37 -14.22 2.53 7.49
N ALA A 38 -13.98 3.12 6.31
CA ALA A 38 -14.34 2.52 5.01
C ALA A 38 -13.61 1.20 4.73
N CYS A 39 -12.48 0.96 5.40
CA CYS A 39 -11.76 -0.31 5.39
C CYS A 39 -12.42 -1.42 6.24
N GLY A 40 -13.54 -1.14 6.92
CA GLY A 40 -14.25 -2.10 7.76
C GLY A 40 -13.70 -2.25 9.18
N GLN A 41 -12.67 -1.48 9.54
CA GLN A 41 -12.06 -1.52 10.87
C GLN A 41 -12.61 -0.41 11.77
N THR A 42 -12.85 -0.73 13.04
CA THR A 42 -13.18 0.28 14.05
C THR A 42 -11.90 0.73 14.74
N ASN A 43 -11.69 2.04 14.77
CA ASN A 43 -10.53 2.66 15.40
C ASN A 43 -10.93 3.57 16.57
N SER A 44 -9.98 3.74 17.48
CA SER A 44 -10.08 4.62 18.64
C SER A 44 -9.17 5.84 18.49
N ALA A 45 -9.40 6.89 19.30
CA ALA A 45 -8.61 8.12 19.25
C ALA A 45 -7.15 7.96 19.67
N SER A 46 -6.79 6.84 20.30
CA SER A 46 -5.42 6.46 20.62
C SER A 46 -4.65 5.86 19.44
N ASP A 47 -5.35 5.48 18.36
CA ASP A 47 -4.73 4.82 17.21
C ASP A 47 -4.13 5.84 16.24
N ALA A 48 -2.99 5.49 15.65
CA ALA A 48 -2.39 6.29 14.57
C ALA A 48 -3.15 6.03 13.26
N ILE A 49 -4.17 6.85 12.99
CA ILE A 49 -5.07 6.71 11.84
C ILE A 49 -5.31 8.04 11.14
N VAL A 50 -5.68 7.98 9.85
CA VAL A 50 -6.05 9.13 9.03
C VAL A 50 -7.17 8.74 8.07
N ALA A 51 -8.10 9.67 7.81
CA ALA A 51 -9.06 9.54 6.72
C ALA A 51 -8.51 10.25 5.48
N VAL A 52 -8.54 9.58 4.34
CA VAL A 52 -8.05 10.10 3.04
C VAL A 52 -9.23 10.44 2.12
N SER A 53 -8.98 11.23 1.09
CA SER A 53 -10.00 11.53 0.08
C SER A 53 -10.41 10.28 -0.70
N GLN A 54 -11.63 10.29 -1.25
CA GLN A 54 -12.15 9.18 -2.05
C GLN A 54 -11.23 8.84 -3.24
N SER A 55 -10.78 9.86 -3.98
CA SER A 55 -9.88 9.69 -5.12
C SER A 55 -8.54 9.06 -4.74
N PHE A 56 -8.01 9.39 -3.55
CA PHE A 56 -6.82 8.74 -3.04
C PHE A 56 -7.11 7.28 -2.69
N PHE A 57 -8.22 7.00 -2.00
CA PHE A 57 -8.58 5.63 -1.62
C PHE A 57 -8.79 4.70 -2.83
N GLU A 58 -9.43 5.18 -3.89
CA GLU A 58 -9.70 4.40 -5.10
C GLU A 58 -8.47 4.25 -6.02
N GLY A 59 -7.58 5.24 -6.01
CA GLY A 59 -6.40 5.31 -6.88
C GLY A 59 -5.08 4.87 -6.24
N PHE A 60 -5.10 4.45 -4.97
CA PHE A 60 -3.90 4.02 -4.26
C PHE A 60 -3.44 2.62 -4.75
N PRO A 61 -2.13 2.42 -5.02
CA PRO A 61 -1.59 1.15 -5.51
C PRO A 61 -1.62 0.00 -4.50
#